data_AF-A0A1F9AD34-F1
#
_entry.id   AF-A0A1F9AD34-F1
#
_cell.length_a   1.000
_cell.length_b   1.000
_cell.length_c   1.000
_cell.angle_alpha   90.00
_cell.angle_beta   90.00
_cell.angle_gamma   90.00
#
_symmetry.space_group_name_H-M   'P 1'
#
loop_
_entity.id
_entity.type
_entity.pdbx_description
1 polymer ?
#
loop_
_entity_poly.entity_id
_entity_poly.type
_entity_poly.pdbx_seq_one_letter_code
_entity_poly.pdbx_strand_id
1 'polypeptide(L)'
;MTMYLVFAAIVVAVLVIFGIPAITRQVKIPRVLRWVELEDAELTEAAVHLFADTDAAAQELGFRPLENFTVPGLARGNENRLYLNPEEATSMIATVLAAGKERSRMLEFSTGFEDGVELCTSNAQVGGLFEQPDWHQVRQLPALTDLARLHQAHRRRVSERMAQGASSRPVPENRLLDEMLRSQARQIEYQVEQGLFRLDEEAGMYVATPRIALRGILNFLNPLADNFTFSRFALGFGLGLALALAAILLAQPLGLPEFLRQVFPNATAGQITFLLYCPGFVLAGLVVGWQFREKGFLWGFLISLPGLILLPASVSQPIFYSIIAAWSGQTMNRLCQARESGLSSPQAFTGLIVLAVLVVVGYYYST
;
A
#
# COMPACT_ATOMS: atom_id res chain seq x y z
N MET A 1 17.16 7.92 -25.46
CA MET A 1 16.13 6.88 -25.33
C MET A 1 16.72 5.53 -24.90
N THR A 2 17.74 5.01 -25.59
CA THR A 2 18.38 3.70 -25.30
C THR A 2 18.83 3.52 -23.84
N MET A 3 19.47 4.54 -23.24
CA MET A 3 19.94 4.48 -21.85
C MET A 3 18.82 4.27 -20.81
N TYR A 4 17.65 4.90 -21.01
CA TYR A 4 16.52 4.74 -20.08
C TYR A 4 15.88 3.36 -20.16
N LEU A 5 15.80 2.79 -21.37
CA LEU A 5 15.30 1.43 -21.58
C LEU A 5 16.25 0.41 -20.92
N VAL A 6 17.56 0.60 -21.07
CA VAL A 6 18.57 -0.23 -20.39
C VAL A 6 18.43 -0.12 -18.87
N PHE A 7 18.32 1.09 -18.33
CA PHE A 7 18.14 1.28 -16.88
C PHE A 7 16.85 0.62 -16.37
N ALA A 8 15.72 0.84 -17.04
CA ALA A 8 14.45 0.21 -16.68
C ALA A 8 14.55 -1.32 -16.73
N ALA A 9 15.19 -1.88 -17.76
CA ALA A 9 15.44 -3.31 -17.87
C ALA A 9 16.31 -3.85 -16.73
N ILE A 10 17.35 -3.11 -16.32
CA ILE A 10 18.18 -3.47 -15.17
C ILE A 10 17.37 -3.46 -13.88
N VAL A 11 16.55 -2.42 -13.63
CA VAL A 11 15.70 -2.36 -12.42
C VAL A 11 14.74 -3.52 -12.37
N VAL A 12 14.06 -3.82 -13.48
CA VAL A 12 13.15 -4.98 -13.57
C VAL A 12 13.91 -6.29 -13.36
N ALA A 13 15.10 -6.45 -13.96
CA ALA A 13 15.92 -7.63 -13.77
C ALA A 13 16.34 -7.80 -12.30
N VAL A 14 16.77 -6.73 -11.62
CA VAL A 14 17.11 -6.75 -10.19
C VAL A 14 15.90 -7.14 -9.34
N LEU A 15 14.72 -6.55 -9.60
CA LEU A 15 13.50 -6.90 -8.88
C LEU A 15 13.10 -8.36 -9.07
N VAL A 16 13.26 -8.91 -10.27
CA VAL A 16 12.95 -10.31 -10.55
C VAL A 16 13.98 -11.25 -9.91
N ILE A 17 15.28 -11.00 -10.13
CA ILE A 17 16.38 -11.86 -9.66
C ILE A 17 16.46 -11.91 -8.14
N PHE A 18 16.30 -10.77 -7.46
CA PHE A 18 16.40 -10.70 -6.00
C PHE A 18 15.03 -10.70 -5.30
N GLY A 19 14.02 -10.09 -5.89
CA GLY A 19 12.69 -10.00 -5.29
C GLY A 19 11.94 -11.32 -5.28
N ILE A 20 12.02 -12.14 -6.33
CA ILE A 20 11.34 -13.45 -6.33
C ILE A 20 11.89 -14.36 -5.20
N PRO A 21 13.21 -14.60 -5.08
CA PRO A 21 13.74 -15.38 -3.96
C PRO A 21 13.43 -14.78 -2.59
N ALA A 22 13.45 -13.45 -2.45
CA ALA A 22 13.12 -12.80 -1.19
C ALA A 22 11.65 -13.03 -0.79
N ILE A 23 10.70 -12.76 -1.70
CA ILE A 23 9.27 -12.93 -1.44
C ILE A 23 8.94 -14.39 -1.15
N THR A 24 9.43 -15.33 -1.97
CA THR A 24 9.16 -16.76 -1.79
C THR A 24 9.70 -17.31 -0.46
N ARG A 25 10.79 -16.75 0.08
CA ARG A 25 11.33 -17.14 1.39
C ARG A 25 10.59 -16.51 2.56
N GLN A 26 10.07 -15.29 2.39
CA GLN A 26 9.46 -14.51 3.47
C GLN A 26 7.96 -14.77 3.62
N VAL A 27 7.25 -14.99 2.52
CA VAL A 27 5.79 -15.18 2.55
C VAL A 27 5.48 -16.64 2.84
N LYS A 28 5.12 -16.89 4.10
CA LYS A 28 4.69 -18.19 4.62
C LYS A 28 3.38 -18.03 5.36
N ILE A 29 2.48 -18.99 5.20
CA ILE A 29 1.19 -19.02 5.88
C ILE A 29 1.07 -20.36 6.62
N PRO A 30 0.71 -20.38 7.91
CA PRO A 30 0.47 -21.63 8.62
C PRO A 30 -0.59 -22.48 7.92
N ARG A 31 -0.36 -23.81 7.87
CA ARG A 31 -1.37 -24.73 7.30
C ARG A 31 -2.71 -24.64 8.04
N VAL A 32 -2.63 -24.47 9.36
CA VAL A 32 -3.77 -24.29 10.25
C VAL A 32 -3.58 -22.95 10.94
N LEU A 33 -4.48 -22.01 10.68
CA LEU A 33 -4.54 -20.80 11.49
C LEU A 33 -5.01 -21.17 12.89
N ARG A 34 -4.23 -20.77 13.88
CA ARG A 34 -4.62 -20.88 15.28
C ARG A 34 -5.23 -19.57 15.70
N TRP A 35 -6.49 -19.59 16.05
CA TRP A 35 -7.12 -18.45 16.70
C TRP A 35 -6.87 -18.60 18.19
N VAL A 36 -6.31 -17.55 18.77
CA VAL A 36 -6.04 -17.46 20.19
C VAL A 36 -6.90 -16.33 20.71
N GLU A 37 -7.90 -16.66 21.51
CA GLU A 37 -8.73 -15.69 22.22
C GLU A 37 -7.83 -14.78 23.07
N LEU A 38 -8.17 -13.50 23.12
CA LEU A 38 -7.50 -12.50 23.94
C LEU A 38 -8.48 -11.93 24.96
N GLU A 39 -8.08 -11.88 26.21
CA GLU A 39 -8.79 -11.08 27.21
C GLU A 39 -8.55 -9.58 26.95
N ASP A 40 -9.47 -8.72 27.37
CA ASP A 40 -9.31 -7.27 27.22
C ASP A 40 -8.02 -6.74 27.89
N ALA A 41 -7.54 -7.41 28.94
CA ALA A 41 -6.29 -7.08 29.63
C ALA A 41 -5.03 -7.44 28.82
N GLU A 42 -5.15 -8.30 27.81
CA GLU A 42 -4.05 -8.71 26.94
C GLU A 42 -3.92 -7.83 25.69
N LEU A 43 -4.93 -7.01 25.41
CA LEU A 43 -4.92 -6.07 24.30
C LEU A 43 -3.90 -4.96 24.52
N THR A 44 -3.21 -4.59 23.45
CA THR A 44 -2.35 -3.41 23.47
C THR A 44 -3.17 -2.13 23.60
N GLU A 45 -2.59 -1.08 24.18
CA GLU A 45 -3.26 0.21 24.40
C GLU A 45 -3.94 0.78 23.14
N ALA A 46 -3.28 0.71 21.97
CA ALA A 46 -3.92 1.22 20.76
C ALA A 46 -5.00 0.28 20.19
N ALA A 47 -4.97 -1.03 20.48
CA ALA A 47 -6.11 -1.90 20.18
C ALA A 47 -7.30 -1.58 21.08
N VAL A 48 -7.06 -1.37 22.38
CA VAL A 48 -8.10 -0.92 23.32
C VAL A 48 -8.76 0.38 22.83
N HIS A 49 -7.98 1.41 22.52
CA HIS A 49 -8.52 2.68 22.03
C HIS A 49 -9.30 2.51 20.73
N LEU A 50 -8.72 1.81 19.74
CA LEU A 50 -9.34 1.66 18.43
C LEU A 50 -10.61 0.81 18.50
N PHE A 51 -10.62 -0.25 19.30
CA PHE A 51 -11.81 -1.07 19.48
C PHE A 51 -12.89 -0.33 20.25
N ALA A 52 -12.56 0.48 21.27
CA ALA A 52 -13.56 1.32 21.94
C ALA A 52 -14.27 2.28 20.96
N ASP A 53 -13.51 2.95 20.09
CA ASP A 53 -14.09 3.81 19.04
C ASP A 53 -14.92 3.00 18.02
N THR A 54 -14.49 1.78 17.72
CA THR A 54 -15.19 0.88 16.79
C THR A 54 -16.48 0.36 17.40
N ASP A 55 -16.50 0.02 18.69
CA ASP A 55 -17.64 -0.55 19.38
C ASP A 55 -18.81 0.43 19.41
N ALA A 56 -18.54 1.69 19.74
CA ALA A 56 -19.56 2.74 19.73
C ALA A 56 -20.20 2.90 18.34
N ALA A 57 -19.36 3.01 17.30
CA ALA A 57 -19.85 3.16 15.92
C ALA A 57 -20.53 1.87 15.39
N ALA A 58 -20.07 0.69 15.80
CA ALA A 58 -20.63 -0.59 15.41
C ALA A 58 -22.01 -0.81 16.05
N GLN A 59 -22.17 -0.42 17.31
CA GLN A 59 -23.43 -0.50 18.04
C GLN A 59 -24.53 0.33 17.36
N GLU A 60 -24.22 1.54 16.88
CA GLU A 60 -25.15 2.37 16.11
C GLU A 60 -25.62 1.70 14.80
N LEU A 61 -24.83 0.78 14.26
CA LEU A 61 -25.12 0.01 13.04
C LEU A 61 -25.76 -1.37 13.35
N GLY A 62 -26.10 -1.65 14.60
CA GLY A 62 -26.72 -2.91 15.03
C GLY A 62 -25.74 -4.08 15.17
N PHE A 63 -24.43 -3.82 15.14
CA PHE A 63 -23.41 -4.82 15.44
C PHE A 63 -23.13 -4.84 16.93
N ARG A 64 -22.89 -6.05 17.47
CA ARG A 64 -22.36 -6.22 18.82
C ARG A 64 -20.99 -6.89 18.78
N PRO A 65 -20.05 -6.51 19.66
CA PRO A 65 -18.77 -7.20 19.79
C PRO A 65 -19.01 -8.60 20.35
N LEU A 66 -18.16 -9.55 19.94
CA LEU A 66 -18.20 -10.94 20.40
C LEU A 66 -16.93 -11.29 21.19
N GLU A 67 -15.81 -11.46 20.49
CA GLU A 67 -14.55 -11.92 21.06
C GLU A 67 -13.36 -11.12 20.49
N ASN A 68 -12.29 -11.02 21.27
CA ASN A 68 -10.99 -10.60 20.77
C ASN A 68 -10.16 -11.83 20.46
N PHE A 69 -9.35 -11.75 19.42
CA PHE A 69 -8.42 -12.83 19.10
C PHE A 69 -7.18 -12.33 18.36
N THR A 70 -6.11 -13.13 18.43
CA THR A 70 -4.94 -13.02 17.57
C THR A 70 -4.77 -14.27 16.74
N VAL A 71 -4.02 -14.15 15.64
CA VAL A 71 -3.65 -15.30 14.80
C VAL A 71 -2.13 -15.36 14.72
N PRO A 72 -1.48 -16.11 15.63
CA PRO A 72 -0.03 -16.20 15.67
C PRO A 72 0.56 -16.67 14.34
N GLY A 73 1.68 -16.08 13.95
CA GLY A 73 2.36 -16.40 12.70
C GLY A 73 1.84 -15.65 11.48
N LEU A 74 0.78 -14.83 11.60
CA LEU A 74 0.50 -13.80 10.60
C LEU A 74 1.50 -12.64 10.74
N ALA A 75 1.81 -12.00 9.61
CA ALA A 75 2.74 -10.89 9.58
C ALA A 75 2.25 -9.74 10.47
N ARG A 76 3.20 -9.07 11.13
CA ARG A 76 2.98 -7.79 11.84
C ARG A 76 2.07 -7.87 13.08
N GLY A 77 1.95 -9.00 13.78
CA GLY A 77 1.23 -9.08 15.07
C GLY A 77 -0.19 -8.49 15.02
N ASN A 78 -1.19 -9.34 14.79
CA ASN A 78 -2.57 -8.89 14.60
C ASN A 78 -3.39 -9.05 15.89
N GLU A 79 -4.12 -8.00 16.25
CA GLU A 79 -5.17 -8.05 17.27
C GLU A 79 -6.49 -7.79 16.56
N ASN A 80 -7.48 -8.62 16.79
CA ASN A 80 -8.75 -8.60 16.07
C ASN A 80 -9.90 -8.58 17.06
N ARG A 81 -10.97 -7.89 16.71
CA ARG A 81 -12.26 -7.95 17.39
C ARG A 81 -13.33 -8.37 16.39
N LEU A 82 -14.09 -9.41 16.73
CA LEU A 82 -15.19 -9.93 15.94
C LEU A 82 -16.50 -9.27 16.36
N TYR A 83 -17.34 -8.96 15.37
CA TYR A 83 -18.65 -8.38 15.56
C TYR A 83 -19.69 -9.11 14.72
N LEU A 84 -20.94 -9.11 15.19
CA LEU A 84 -22.06 -9.72 14.50
C LEU A 84 -23.28 -8.80 14.52
N ASN A 85 -23.90 -8.63 13.36
CA ASN A 85 -25.27 -8.13 13.21
C ASN A 85 -26.15 -9.31 12.75
N PRO A 86 -26.93 -9.93 13.66
CA PRO A 86 -27.74 -11.10 13.34
C PRO A 86 -28.94 -10.76 12.45
N GLU A 87 -29.44 -9.53 12.49
CA GLU A 87 -30.58 -9.10 11.67
C GLU A 87 -30.19 -9.01 10.19
N GLU A 88 -28.96 -8.56 9.91
CA GLU A 88 -28.42 -8.47 8.56
C GLU A 88 -27.67 -9.73 8.12
N ALA A 89 -27.56 -10.76 8.98
CA ALA A 89 -26.71 -11.94 8.77
C ALA A 89 -25.27 -11.57 8.33
N THR A 90 -24.73 -10.50 8.94
CA THR A 90 -23.46 -9.90 8.53
C THR A 90 -22.50 -9.89 9.72
N SER A 91 -21.28 -10.35 9.48
CA SER A 91 -20.18 -10.27 10.45
C SER A 91 -19.23 -9.14 10.07
N MET A 92 -18.51 -8.63 11.07
CA MET A 92 -17.44 -7.67 10.86
C MET A 92 -16.21 -8.05 11.67
N ILE A 93 -15.02 -7.88 11.10
CA ILE A 93 -13.75 -7.93 11.82
C ILE A 93 -13.13 -6.54 11.81
N ALA A 94 -12.74 -6.07 13.00
CA ALA A 94 -11.79 -4.97 13.13
C ALA A 94 -10.42 -5.54 13.48
N THR A 95 -9.40 -5.21 12.69
CA THR A 95 -8.02 -5.67 12.91
C THR A 95 -7.11 -4.47 13.13
N VAL A 96 -6.26 -4.58 14.15
CA VAL A 96 -5.09 -3.74 14.38
C VAL A 96 -3.85 -4.53 14.00
N LEU A 97 -3.06 -4.02 13.05
CA LEU A 97 -1.79 -4.63 12.64
C LEU A 97 -0.61 -3.83 13.20
N ALA A 98 0.30 -4.48 13.93
CA ALA A 98 1.55 -3.92 14.44
C ALA A 98 2.71 -3.99 13.42
N ALA A 99 2.89 -2.97 12.59
CA ALA A 99 4.06 -2.82 11.72
C ALA A 99 5.19 -2.04 12.42
N GLY A 100 5.81 -2.65 13.44
CA GLY A 100 6.82 -1.97 14.25
C GLY A 100 6.18 -0.86 15.11
N LYS A 101 6.52 0.40 14.86
CA LYS A 101 5.84 1.56 15.49
C LYS A 101 4.59 2.02 14.74
N GLU A 102 4.35 1.53 13.53
CA GLU A 102 3.18 1.94 12.73
C GLU A 102 2.03 0.96 12.99
N ARG A 103 0.82 1.50 13.17
CA ARG A 103 -0.39 0.70 13.34
C ARG A 103 -1.39 1.06 12.25
N SER A 104 -1.89 0.04 11.55
CA SER A 104 -2.95 0.21 10.56
C SER A 104 -4.23 -0.44 11.05
N ARG A 105 -5.34 0.28 10.89
CA ARG A 105 -6.69 -0.23 11.10
C ARG A 105 -7.20 -0.88 9.82
N MET A 106 -7.71 -2.09 9.94
CA MET A 106 -8.46 -2.76 8.89
C MET A 106 -9.87 -3.08 9.40
N LEU A 107 -10.87 -2.83 8.57
CA LEU A 107 -12.27 -3.15 8.80
C LEU A 107 -12.73 -4.01 7.64
N GLU A 108 -13.39 -5.11 7.95
CA GLU A 108 -13.91 -6.05 6.96
C GLU A 108 -15.32 -6.46 7.33
N PHE A 109 -16.25 -6.36 6.39
CA PHE A 109 -17.61 -6.88 6.50
C PHE A 109 -17.76 -8.10 5.60
N SER A 110 -18.37 -9.16 6.13
CA SER A 110 -18.68 -10.38 5.38
C SER A 110 -20.14 -10.82 5.58
N THR A 111 -20.79 -11.18 4.47
CA THR A 111 -22.12 -11.83 4.43
C THR A 111 -22.03 -13.08 3.57
N GLY A 112 -22.40 -14.22 4.16
CA GLY A 112 -22.59 -15.48 3.45
C GLY A 112 -24.01 -15.62 2.90
N PHE A 113 -24.16 -16.37 1.82
CA PHE A 113 -25.44 -16.67 1.16
C PHE A 113 -25.69 -18.18 1.12
N GLU A 114 -26.96 -18.57 0.99
CA GLU A 114 -27.39 -19.98 0.95
C GLU A 114 -26.82 -20.73 -0.28
N ASP A 115 -26.50 -20.01 -1.36
CA ASP A 115 -25.84 -20.55 -2.56
C ASP A 115 -24.32 -20.79 -2.36
N GLY A 116 -23.80 -20.52 -1.16
CA GLY A 116 -22.40 -20.72 -0.81
C GLY A 116 -21.48 -19.56 -1.18
N VAL A 117 -22.01 -18.49 -1.79
CA VAL A 117 -21.22 -17.29 -2.07
C VAL A 117 -21.08 -16.43 -0.82
N GLU A 118 -19.93 -15.79 -0.69
CA GLU A 118 -19.57 -14.87 0.36
C GLU A 118 -19.19 -13.53 -0.28
N LEU A 119 -19.81 -12.46 0.19
CA LEU A 119 -19.45 -11.10 -0.17
C LEU A 119 -18.60 -10.51 0.94
N CYS A 120 -17.40 -10.04 0.60
CA CYS A 120 -16.52 -9.35 1.54
C CYS A 120 -16.27 -7.92 1.07
N THR A 121 -16.43 -6.93 1.96
CA THR A 121 -16.09 -5.53 1.70
C THR A 121 -15.12 -5.05 2.77
N SER A 122 -13.94 -4.60 2.37
CA SER A 122 -12.84 -4.29 3.29
C SER A 122 -12.17 -2.96 2.92
N ASN A 123 -11.57 -2.27 3.90
CA ASN A 123 -10.69 -1.12 3.66
C ASN A 123 -9.20 -1.50 3.63
N ALA A 124 -8.88 -2.80 3.55
CA ALA A 124 -7.51 -3.27 3.39
C ALA A 124 -6.82 -2.60 2.19
N GLN A 125 -5.57 -2.16 2.39
CA GLN A 125 -4.74 -1.54 1.34
C GLN A 125 -4.10 -2.57 0.39
N VAL A 126 -4.07 -3.85 0.78
CA VAL A 126 -3.37 -4.89 0.00
C VAL A 126 -4.38 -5.61 -0.89
N GLY A 127 -4.45 -5.21 -2.15
CA GLY A 127 -5.29 -5.83 -3.18
C GLY A 127 -4.52 -6.67 -4.19
N GLY A 128 -5.25 -7.55 -4.87
CA GLY A 128 -4.82 -8.14 -6.16
C GLY A 128 -3.68 -9.16 -6.14
N LEU A 129 -3.21 -9.60 -4.98
CA LEU A 129 -2.18 -10.66 -4.91
C LEU A 129 -2.76 -12.08 -5.06
N PHE A 130 -3.96 -12.29 -4.52
CA PHE A 130 -4.65 -13.57 -4.52
C PHE A 130 -5.65 -13.66 -5.66
N GLU A 131 -5.86 -14.88 -6.17
CA GLU A 131 -6.98 -15.15 -7.06
C GLU A 131 -8.29 -15.12 -6.26
N GLN A 132 -9.33 -14.58 -6.87
CA GLN A 132 -10.66 -14.53 -6.27
C GLN A 132 -11.51 -15.65 -6.86
N PRO A 133 -11.92 -16.65 -6.05
CA PRO A 133 -12.87 -17.64 -6.53
C PRO A 133 -14.26 -17.04 -6.67
N ASP A 134 -15.09 -17.59 -7.56
CA ASP A 134 -16.45 -17.07 -7.83
C ASP A 134 -17.35 -17.02 -6.57
N TRP A 135 -17.06 -17.90 -5.60
CA TRP A 135 -17.76 -17.98 -4.32
C TRP A 135 -17.25 -17.01 -3.26
N HIS A 136 -16.13 -16.30 -3.46
CA HIS A 136 -15.61 -15.32 -2.50
C HIS A 136 -15.31 -13.99 -3.20
N GLN A 137 -16.25 -13.05 -3.11
CA GLN A 137 -16.18 -11.81 -3.86
C GLN A 137 -15.75 -10.65 -2.97
N VAL A 138 -14.47 -10.32 -3.02
CA VAL A 138 -13.87 -9.25 -2.22
C VAL A 138 -13.91 -7.93 -2.98
N ARG A 139 -14.44 -6.88 -2.34
CA ARG A 139 -14.31 -5.50 -2.80
C ARG A 139 -13.53 -4.69 -1.77
N GLN A 140 -12.37 -4.21 -2.18
CA GLN A 140 -11.55 -3.34 -1.36
C GLN A 140 -11.84 -1.87 -1.65
N LEU A 141 -11.99 -1.09 -0.59
CA LEU A 141 -12.29 0.34 -0.61
C LEU A 141 -11.31 1.06 0.34
N PRO A 142 -10.01 1.15 0.01
CA PRO A 142 -8.97 1.60 0.95
C PRO A 142 -9.14 3.05 1.40
N ALA A 143 -9.82 3.86 0.59
CA ALA A 143 -10.13 5.25 0.90
C ALA A 143 -11.29 5.43 1.90
N LEU A 144 -12.05 4.37 2.20
CA LEU A 144 -13.17 4.41 3.14
C LEU A 144 -12.71 3.94 4.52
N THR A 145 -12.30 4.88 5.35
CA THR A 145 -11.93 4.64 6.75
C THR A 145 -13.12 4.78 7.72
N ASP A 146 -14.18 5.45 7.28
CA ASP A 146 -15.42 5.63 8.02
C ASP A 146 -16.25 4.33 8.03
N LEU A 147 -16.53 3.83 9.23
CA LEU A 147 -17.20 2.55 9.45
C LEU A 147 -18.59 2.51 8.79
N ALA A 148 -19.40 3.54 9.01
CA ALA A 148 -20.76 3.63 8.51
C ALA A 148 -20.81 3.67 6.97
N ARG A 149 -19.90 4.42 6.33
CA ARG A 149 -19.79 4.44 4.85
C ARG A 149 -19.32 3.11 4.29
N LEU A 150 -18.39 2.43 4.95
CA LEU A 150 -17.93 1.10 4.51
C LEU A 150 -19.06 0.05 4.65
N HIS A 151 -19.81 0.09 5.75
CA HIS A 151 -21.00 -0.74 5.97
C HIS A 151 -22.08 -0.45 4.92
N GLN A 152 -22.37 0.82 4.63
CA GLN A 152 -23.33 1.21 3.60
C GLN A 152 -22.93 0.66 2.21
N ALA A 153 -21.64 0.72 1.87
CA ALA A 153 -21.12 0.15 0.63
C ALA A 153 -21.29 -1.38 0.59
N HIS A 154 -21.09 -2.05 1.73
CA HIS A 154 -21.31 -3.49 1.87
C HIS A 154 -22.80 -3.84 1.74
N ARG A 155 -23.69 -3.19 2.50
CA ARG A 155 -25.16 -3.40 2.43
C ARG A 155 -25.72 -3.20 1.04
N ARG A 156 -25.21 -2.23 0.28
CA ARG A 156 -25.60 -2.04 -1.11
C ARG A 156 -25.33 -3.31 -1.93
N ARG A 157 -24.14 -3.90 -1.82
CA ARG A 157 -23.80 -5.15 -2.54
C ARG A 157 -24.65 -6.33 -2.10
N VAL A 158 -24.90 -6.44 -0.79
CA VAL A 158 -25.81 -7.46 -0.24
C VAL A 158 -27.20 -7.29 -0.85
N SER A 159 -27.74 -6.07 -0.87
CA SER A 159 -29.06 -5.78 -1.45
C SER A 159 -29.13 -6.06 -2.96
N GLU A 160 -28.07 -5.72 -3.71
CA GLU A 160 -27.96 -6.00 -5.15
C GLU A 160 -28.00 -7.50 -5.41
N ARG A 161 -27.32 -8.30 -4.57
CA ARG A 161 -27.33 -9.76 -4.68
C ARG A 161 -28.68 -10.37 -4.26
N MET A 162 -29.29 -9.86 -3.20
CA MET A 162 -30.63 -10.31 -2.78
C MET A 162 -31.69 -10.00 -3.85
N ALA A 163 -31.58 -8.87 -4.55
CA ALA A 163 -32.45 -8.53 -5.68
C ALA A 163 -32.30 -9.51 -6.86
N GLN A 164 -31.19 -10.25 -6.94
CA GLN A 164 -30.98 -11.33 -7.92
C GLN A 164 -31.53 -12.69 -7.45
N GLY A 165 -32.22 -12.73 -6.30
CA GLY A 165 -32.87 -13.92 -5.77
C GLY A 165 -32.05 -14.71 -4.74
N ALA A 166 -30.86 -14.22 -4.36
CA ALA A 166 -30.07 -14.87 -3.31
C ALA A 166 -30.66 -14.57 -1.92
N SER A 167 -30.52 -15.53 -0.99
CA SER A 167 -30.85 -15.34 0.43
C SER A 167 -29.57 -15.33 1.24
N SER A 168 -29.44 -14.36 2.15
CA SER A 168 -28.35 -14.38 3.13
C SER A 168 -28.51 -15.60 4.03
N ARG A 169 -27.38 -16.15 4.46
CA ARG A 169 -27.32 -17.32 5.35
C ARG A 169 -26.96 -16.84 6.75
N PRO A 170 -27.92 -16.80 7.71
CA PRO A 170 -27.61 -16.47 9.09
C PRO A 170 -26.65 -17.50 9.69
N VAL A 171 -25.57 -17.01 10.29
CA VAL A 171 -24.60 -17.85 11.00
C VAL A 171 -24.83 -17.69 12.50
N PRO A 172 -25.15 -18.77 13.24
CA PRO A 172 -25.21 -18.73 14.69
C PRO A 172 -23.88 -18.25 15.27
N GLU A 173 -23.94 -17.40 16.30
CA GLU A 173 -22.76 -16.85 16.98
C GLU A 173 -21.74 -17.93 17.37
N ASN A 174 -22.21 -19.03 17.95
CA ASN A 174 -21.37 -20.16 18.37
C ASN A 174 -20.72 -20.95 17.22
N ARG A 175 -21.02 -20.62 15.96
CA ARG A 175 -20.44 -21.24 14.76
C ARG A 175 -19.70 -20.24 13.87
N LEU A 176 -19.75 -18.96 14.19
CA LEU A 176 -19.20 -17.91 13.35
C LEU A 176 -17.69 -18.11 13.15
N LEU A 177 -16.97 -18.34 14.24
CA LEU A 177 -15.55 -18.69 14.25
C LEU A 177 -15.22 -19.87 13.34
N ASP A 178 -15.93 -20.99 13.50
CA ASP A 178 -15.73 -22.20 12.71
C ASP A 178 -16.03 -21.98 11.22
N GLU A 179 -17.00 -21.12 10.89
CA GLU A 179 -17.28 -20.74 9.51
C GLU A 179 -16.18 -19.89 8.90
N MET A 180 -15.63 -18.94 9.65
CA MET A 180 -14.53 -18.09 9.20
C MET A 180 -13.26 -18.91 8.99
N LEU A 181 -12.92 -19.82 9.90
CA LEU A 181 -11.81 -20.75 9.75
C LEU A 181 -11.97 -21.65 8.52
N ARG A 182 -13.18 -22.18 8.28
CA ARG A 182 -13.49 -22.99 7.09
C ARG A 182 -13.42 -22.19 5.80
N SER A 183 -13.94 -20.96 5.78
CA SER A 183 -13.83 -20.08 4.60
C SER A 183 -12.36 -19.78 4.30
N GLN A 184 -11.58 -19.42 5.32
CA GLN A 184 -10.16 -19.14 5.18
C GLN A 184 -9.35 -20.35 4.69
N ALA A 185 -9.62 -21.55 5.22
CA ALA A 185 -8.98 -22.78 4.75
C ALA A 185 -9.27 -23.03 3.26
N ARG A 186 -10.54 -22.94 2.86
CA ARG A 186 -10.95 -23.05 1.45
C ARG A 186 -10.30 -22.01 0.55
N GLN A 187 -10.14 -20.77 1.03
CA GLN A 187 -9.49 -19.72 0.26
C GLN A 187 -8.02 -20.07 0.01
N ILE A 188 -7.29 -20.56 1.02
CA ILE A 188 -5.90 -20.98 0.86
C ILE A 188 -5.79 -22.18 -0.08
N GLU A 189 -6.63 -23.20 0.10
CA GLU A 189 -6.68 -24.37 -0.78
C GLU A 189 -6.86 -23.94 -2.24
N TYR A 190 -7.79 -23.02 -2.50
CA TYR A 190 -7.96 -22.43 -3.82
C TYR A 190 -6.68 -21.73 -4.31
N GLN A 191 -5.97 -20.97 -3.47
CA GLN A 191 -4.69 -20.37 -3.89
C GLN A 191 -3.61 -21.43 -4.22
N VAL A 192 -3.63 -22.58 -3.54
CA VAL A 192 -2.75 -23.71 -3.86
C VAL A 192 -3.12 -24.32 -5.22
N GLU A 193 -4.42 -24.53 -5.48
CA GLU A 193 -4.92 -24.99 -6.79
C GLU A 193 -4.52 -24.05 -7.93
N GLN A 194 -4.53 -22.73 -7.68
CA GLN A 194 -4.07 -21.73 -8.64
C GLN A 194 -2.52 -21.65 -8.77
N GLY A 195 -1.79 -22.48 -8.03
CA GLY A 195 -0.32 -22.54 -8.06
C GLY A 195 0.35 -21.29 -7.48
N LEU A 196 -0.34 -20.53 -6.62
CA LEU A 196 0.20 -19.36 -5.92
C LEU A 196 0.93 -19.74 -4.63
N PHE A 197 0.51 -20.83 -4.00
CA PHE A 197 1.18 -21.45 -2.88
C PHE A 197 1.49 -22.91 -3.15
N ARG A 198 2.47 -23.43 -2.41
CA ARG A 198 2.71 -24.87 -2.27
C ARG A 198 2.73 -25.23 -0.79
N LEU A 199 2.26 -26.42 -0.45
CA LEU A 199 2.46 -26.94 0.89
C LEU A 199 3.91 -27.39 1.06
N ASP A 200 4.53 -26.94 2.14
CA ASP A 200 5.78 -27.46 2.67
C ASP A 200 5.42 -28.42 3.82
N GLU A 201 5.42 -29.73 3.54
CA GLU A 201 4.98 -30.76 4.48
C GLU A 201 5.88 -30.84 5.72
N GLU A 202 7.18 -30.61 5.55
CA GLU A 202 8.16 -30.66 6.64
C GLU A 202 7.93 -29.48 7.61
N ALA A 203 7.70 -28.28 7.07
CA ALA A 203 7.46 -27.10 7.89
C ALA A 203 6.00 -26.98 8.38
N GLY A 204 5.05 -27.69 7.76
CA GLY A 204 3.61 -27.51 8.02
C GLY A 204 3.09 -26.13 7.59
N MET A 205 3.67 -25.54 6.55
CA MET A 205 3.39 -24.17 6.10
C MET A 205 3.10 -24.14 4.60
N TYR A 206 2.22 -23.25 4.18
CA TYR A 206 2.11 -22.84 2.78
C TYR A 206 3.19 -21.81 2.46
N VAL A 207 3.94 -22.04 1.39
CA VAL A 207 5.04 -21.17 0.94
C VAL A 207 4.68 -20.58 -0.41
N ALA A 208 4.93 -19.27 -0.56
CA ALA A 208 4.72 -18.57 -1.82
C ALA A 208 5.52 -19.18 -2.97
N THR A 209 4.89 -19.32 -4.14
CA THR A 209 5.58 -19.75 -5.37
C THR A 209 6.18 -18.55 -6.12
N PRO A 210 7.09 -18.77 -7.08
CA PRO A 210 7.56 -17.69 -7.97
C PRO A 210 6.42 -16.95 -8.68
N ARG A 211 5.27 -17.60 -8.91
CA ARG A 211 4.10 -17.01 -9.57
C ARG A 211 3.48 -15.87 -8.75
N ILE A 212 3.21 -16.09 -7.45
CA ILE A 212 2.68 -15.01 -6.59
C ILE A 212 3.71 -13.91 -6.38
N ALA A 213 5.00 -14.26 -6.31
CA ALA A 213 6.07 -13.27 -6.21
C ALA A 213 6.14 -12.37 -7.45
N LEU A 214 6.07 -12.96 -8.66
CA LEU A 214 6.03 -12.20 -9.91
C LEU A 214 4.77 -11.32 -9.97
N ARG A 215 3.61 -11.82 -9.56
CA ARG A 215 2.38 -11.02 -9.46
C ARG A 215 2.55 -9.83 -8.51
N GLY A 216 3.15 -10.05 -7.35
CA GLY A 216 3.47 -8.97 -6.41
C GLY A 216 4.36 -7.91 -7.04
N ILE A 217 5.42 -8.32 -7.76
CA ILE A 217 6.31 -7.39 -8.48
C ILE A 217 5.56 -6.64 -9.59
N LEU A 218 4.75 -7.34 -10.39
CA LEU A 218 3.98 -6.71 -11.46
C LEU A 218 2.91 -5.76 -10.91
N ASN A 219 2.22 -6.13 -9.82
CA ASN A 219 1.26 -5.25 -9.16
C ASN A 219 1.97 -4.03 -8.55
N PHE A 220 3.16 -4.23 -7.95
CA PHE A 220 3.98 -3.14 -7.45
C PHE A 220 4.39 -2.16 -8.57
N LEU A 221 4.86 -2.68 -9.70
CA LEU A 221 5.29 -1.92 -10.87
C LEU A 221 4.15 -1.33 -11.70
N ASN A 222 2.91 -1.78 -11.50
CA ASN A 222 1.75 -1.21 -12.16
C ASN A 222 1.37 0.12 -11.46
N PRO A 223 1.55 1.28 -12.11
CA PRO A 223 1.23 2.57 -11.51
C PRO A 223 -0.30 2.81 -11.41
N LEU A 224 -1.08 1.99 -12.13
CA LEU A 224 -2.54 2.02 -12.13
C LEU A 224 -3.15 0.99 -11.18
N ALA A 225 -2.33 0.13 -10.56
CA ALA A 225 -2.80 -0.77 -9.53
C ALA A 225 -3.13 0.02 -8.26
N ASP A 226 -4.28 -0.29 -7.67
CA ASP A 226 -4.74 0.17 -6.36
C ASP A 226 -4.94 1.70 -6.25
N ASN A 227 -6.15 2.14 -5.88
CA ASN A 227 -6.47 3.55 -5.59
C ASN A 227 -6.23 4.59 -6.71
N PHE A 228 -6.02 4.17 -7.97
CA PHE A 228 -5.92 5.07 -9.11
C PHE A 228 -7.27 5.74 -9.42
N THR A 229 -7.27 7.07 -9.52
CA THR A 229 -8.38 7.82 -10.14
C THR A 229 -7.82 8.83 -11.12
N PHE A 230 -8.57 9.10 -12.19
CA PHE A 230 -8.14 10.05 -13.22
C PHE A 230 -7.94 11.47 -12.65
N SER A 231 -8.78 11.89 -11.70
CA SER A 231 -8.64 13.19 -11.05
C SER A 231 -7.35 13.30 -10.25
N ARG A 232 -6.99 12.24 -9.51
CA ARG A 232 -5.72 12.22 -8.77
C ARG A 232 -4.54 12.20 -9.72
N PHE A 233 -4.65 11.45 -10.80
CA PHE A 233 -3.64 11.41 -11.84
C PHE A 233 -3.42 12.78 -12.47
N ALA A 234 -4.47 13.44 -12.96
CA ALA A 234 -4.36 14.74 -13.60
C ALA A 234 -3.75 15.80 -12.67
N LEU A 235 -4.16 15.81 -11.39
CA LEU A 235 -3.63 16.75 -10.41
C LEU A 235 -2.16 16.46 -10.07
N GLY A 236 -1.83 15.22 -9.71
CA GLY A 236 -0.47 14.82 -9.34
C GLY A 236 0.51 14.97 -10.50
N PHE A 237 0.10 14.51 -11.69
CA PHE A 237 0.87 14.64 -12.93
C PHE A 237 1.05 16.11 -13.33
N GLY A 238 -0.04 16.89 -13.34
CA GLY A 238 -0.01 18.30 -13.71
C GLY A 238 0.89 19.13 -12.80
N LEU A 239 0.73 19.01 -11.48
CA LEU A 239 1.54 19.76 -10.51
C LEU A 239 3.00 19.32 -10.51
N GLY A 240 3.28 18.02 -10.50
CA GLY A 240 4.66 17.54 -10.48
C GLY A 240 5.41 17.86 -11.78
N LEU A 241 4.75 17.78 -12.93
CA LEU A 241 5.34 18.23 -14.20
C LEU A 241 5.57 19.74 -14.21
N ALA A 242 4.59 20.53 -13.76
CA ALA A 242 4.73 21.98 -13.70
C ALA A 242 5.89 22.40 -12.79
N LEU A 243 6.08 21.76 -11.64
CA LEU A 243 7.20 22.04 -10.73
C LEU A 243 8.55 21.67 -11.34
N ALA A 244 8.65 20.49 -11.98
CA ALA A 244 9.88 20.07 -12.65
C ALA A 244 10.24 21.02 -13.81
N LEU A 245 9.26 21.41 -14.63
CA LEU A 245 9.47 22.36 -15.72
C LEU A 245 9.79 23.77 -15.21
N ALA A 246 9.11 24.24 -14.16
CA ALA A 246 9.38 25.55 -13.56
C ALA A 246 10.82 25.65 -13.06
N ALA A 247 11.34 24.59 -12.43
CA ALA A 247 12.74 24.56 -11.99
C ALA A 247 13.73 24.67 -13.15
N ILE A 248 13.39 24.15 -14.34
CA ILE A 248 14.26 24.23 -15.51
C ILE A 248 14.11 25.59 -16.23
N LEU A 249 12.88 26.04 -16.44
CA LEU A 249 12.55 27.22 -17.24
C LEU A 249 12.78 28.54 -16.50
N LEU A 250 12.53 28.60 -15.19
CA LEU A 250 12.65 29.84 -14.42
C LEU A 250 14.08 30.11 -13.96
N ALA A 251 14.95 29.12 -14.02
CA ALA A 251 16.27 29.28 -13.43
C ALA A 251 17.16 30.26 -14.18
N GLN A 252 17.12 30.24 -15.52
CA GLN A 252 17.86 31.16 -16.38
C GLN A 252 17.40 32.63 -16.25
N PRO A 253 16.10 32.96 -16.41
CA PRO A 253 15.66 34.36 -16.35
C PRO A 253 15.84 35.00 -14.96
N LEU A 254 15.95 34.20 -13.90
CA LEU A 254 16.16 34.68 -12.54
C LEU A 254 17.64 34.89 -12.16
N GLY A 255 18.59 34.63 -13.08
CA GLY A 255 20.03 34.78 -12.81
C GLY A 255 20.55 33.85 -11.71
N LEU A 256 19.84 32.75 -11.44
CA LEU A 256 20.21 31.78 -10.41
C LEU A 256 21.54 31.07 -10.70
N PRO A 257 21.92 30.74 -11.96
CA PRO A 257 23.23 30.17 -12.25
C PRO A 257 24.38 31.08 -11.81
N GLU A 258 24.30 32.38 -12.08
CA GLU A 258 25.30 33.38 -11.69
C GLU A 258 25.39 33.50 -10.17
N PHE A 259 24.24 33.58 -9.49
CA PHE A 259 24.18 33.58 -8.04
C PHE A 259 24.84 32.34 -7.43
N LEU A 260 24.49 31.14 -7.92
CA LEU A 260 25.07 29.89 -7.42
C LEU A 260 26.57 29.80 -7.70
N ARG A 261 27.07 30.32 -8.82
CA ARG A 261 28.51 30.40 -9.10
C ARG A 261 29.24 31.35 -8.15
N GLN A 262 28.59 32.41 -7.66
CA GLN A 262 29.17 33.28 -6.64
C GLN A 262 29.25 32.58 -5.28
N VAL A 263 28.22 31.82 -4.91
CA VAL A 263 28.18 31.05 -3.65
C VAL A 263 29.13 29.84 -3.70
N PHE A 264 29.25 29.18 -4.84
CA PHE A 264 30.05 27.98 -5.07
C PHE A 264 31.06 28.19 -6.21
N PRO A 265 32.11 29.00 -6.00
CA PRO A 265 33.03 29.42 -7.08
C PRO A 265 33.83 28.27 -7.69
N ASN A 266 34.01 27.17 -6.94
CA ASN A 266 34.74 25.98 -7.39
C ASN A 266 33.84 24.90 -8.01
N ALA A 267 32.52 25.13 -8.08
CA ALA A 267 31.59 24.15 -8.62
C ALA A 267 31.64 24.11 -10.15
N THR A 268 31.57 22.91 -10.72
CA THR A 268 31.48 22.74 -12.18
C THR A 268 30.13 23.23 -12.70
N ALA A 269 30.02 23.46 -14.01
CA ALA A 269 28.74 23.83 -14.62
C ALA A 269 27.65 22.78 -14.35
N GLY A 270 27.98 21.49 -14.39
CA GLY A 270 27.04 20.42 -14.08
C GLY A 270 26.60 20.41 -12.61
N GLN A 271 27.52 20.70 -11.67
CA GLN A 271 27.19 20.85 -10.25
C GLN A 271 26.22 22.01 -9.99
N ILE A 272 26.42 23.15 -10.67
CA ILE A 272 25.51 24.30 -10.58
C ILE A 272 24.12 23.92 -11.12
N THR A 273 24.06 23.29 -12.30
CA THR A 273 22.81 22.78 -12.88
C THR A 273 22.11 21.76 -11.96
N PHE A 274 22.89 20.90 -11.30
CA PHE A 274 22.37 19.94 -10.32
C PHE A 274 21.68 20.63 -9.15
N LEU A 275 22.37 21.55 -8.47
CA LEU A 275 21.83 22.32 -7.35
C LEU A 275 20.60 23.12 -7.73
N LEU A 276 20.56 23.63 -8.97
CA LEU A 276 19.48 24.44 -9.50
C LEU A 276 18.17 23.65 -9.70
N TYR A 277 18.28 22.47 -10.29
CA TYR A 277 17.09 21.67 -10.66
C TYR A 277 16.64 20.73 -9.55
N CYS A 278 17.57 20.26 -8.71
CA CYS A 278 17.28 19.28 -7.67
C CYS A 278 16.08 19.67 -6.78
N PRO A 279 15.95 20.91 -6.27
CA PRO A 279 14.80 21.32 -5.46
C PRO A 279 13.46 21.13 -6.18
N GLY A 280 13.39 21.41 -7.48
CA GLY A 280 12.18 21.23 -8.28
C GLY A 280 11.74 19.76 -8.34
N PHE A 281 12.69 18.85 -8.54
CA PHE A 281 12.42 17.41 -8.56
C PHE A 281 12.08 16.85 -7.17
N VAL A 282 12.70 17.38 -6.11
CA VAL A 282 12.30 17.07 -4.72
C VAL A 282 10.84 17.46 -4.49
N LEU A 283 10.48 18.71 -4.82
CA LEU A 283 9.10 19.21 -4.65
C LEU A 283 8.10 18.45 -5.50
N ALA A 284 8.43 18.16 -6.77
CA ALA A 284 7.60 17.33 -7.64
C ALA A 284 7.38 15.95 -7.03
N GLY A 285 8.45 15.30 -6.55
CA GLY A 285 8.38 14.02 -5.85
C GLY A 285 7.47 14.10 -4.61
N LEU A 286 7.64 15.11 -3.76
CA LEU A 286 6.81 15.31 -2.57
C LEU A 286 5.32 15.46 -2.92
N VAL A 287 4.96 16.30 -3.88
CA VAL A 287 3.56 16.47 -4.33
C VAL A 287 2.98 15.17 -4.84
N VAL A 288 3.77 14.42 -5.60
CA VAL A 288 3.37 13.14 -6.18
C VAL A 288 3.20 12.07 -5.11
N GLY A 289 4.10 12.00 -4.12
CA GLY A 289 3.90 11.11 -2.97
C GLY A 289 2.61 11.47 -2.22
N TRP A 290 2.40 12.74 -1.91
CA TRP A 290 1.16 13.17 -1.25
C TRP A 290 -0.10 12.72 -1.99
N GLN A 291 -0.07 12.78 -3.33
CA GLN A 291 -1.20 12.41 -4.18
C GLN A 291 -1.36 10.90 -4.39
N PHE A 292 -0.26 10.17 -4.57
CA PHE A 292 -0.21 8.74 -4.84
C PHE A 292 0.42 8.00 -3.66
N ARG A 293 -0.36 7.92 -2.60
CA ARG A 293 -0.01 7.11 -1.42
C ARG A 293 0.32 5.68 -1.84
N GLU A 294 1.30 5.08 -1.19
CA GLU A 294 1.87 3.74 -1.49
C GLU A 294 2.67 3.61 -2.80
N LYS A 295 2.36 4.40 -3.84
CA LYS A 295 3.02 4.36 -5.16
C LYS A 295 3.88 5.59 -5.45
N GLY A 296 4.17 6.39 -4.43
CA GLY A 296 4.87 7.67 -4.54
C GLY A 296 6.28 7.53 -5.10
N PHE A 297 6.96 6.41 -4.81
CA PHE A 297 8.23 6.08 -5.44
C PHE A 297 8.10 5.93 -6.96
N LEU A 298 7.19 5.06 -7.41
CA LEU A 298 6.99 4.76 -8.83
C LEU A 298 6.51 5.99 -9.60
N TRP A 299 5.51 6.70 -9.08
CA TRP A 299 4.99 7.90 -9.73
C TRP A 299 5.99 9.05 -9.70
N GLY A 300 6.75 9.22 -8.62
CA GLY A 300 7.83 10.21 -8.52
C GLY A 300 8.93 9.95 -9.56
N PHE A 301 9.23 8.67 -9.82
CA PHE A 301 10.12 8.29 -10.91
C PHE A 301 9.51 8.63 -12.28
N LEU A 302 8.29 8.16 -12.57
CA LEU A 302 7.66 8.30 -13.88
C LEU A 302 7.42 9.76 -14.30
N ILE A 303 6.97 10.60 -13.38
CA ILE A 303 6.63 12.00 -13.68
C ILE A 303 7.86 12.88 -13.98
N SER A 304 9.04 12.45 -13.55
CA SER A 304 10.28 13.13 -13.86
C SER A 304 10.70 12.89 -15.32
N LEU A 305 10.30 11.76 -15.93
CA LEU A 305 10.74 11.36 -17.27
C LEU A 305 10.33 12.35 -18.38
N PRO A 306 9.09 12.89 -18.43
CA PRO A 306 8.72 13.89 -19.44
C PRO A 306 9.63 15.12 -19.43
N GLY A 307 9.96 15.68 -18.25
CA GLY A 307 10.86 16.83 -18.15
C GLY A 307 12.25 16.53 -18.74
N LEU A 308 12.73 15.30 -18.51
CA LEU A 308 14.03 14.83 -18.99
C LEU A 308 14.02 14.49 -20.50
N ILE A 309 12.87 14.08 -21.04
CA ILE A 309 12.68 13.81 -22.48
C ILE A 309 12.53 15.12 -23.26
N LEU A 310 11.80 16.09 -22.71
CA LEU A 310 11.51 17.35 -23.38
C LEU A 310 12.70 18.33 -23.36
N LEU A 311 13.62 18.19 -22.39
CA LEU A 311 14.75 19.10 -22.19
C LEU A 311 16.10 18.36 -22.08
N PRO A 312 16.47 17.53 -23.08
CA PRO A 312 17.61 16.61 -22.97
C PRO A 312 18.98 17.30 -23.01
N ALA A 313 19.06 18.52 -23.54
CA ALA A 313 20.33 19.24 -23.71
C ALA A 313 20.80 19.97 -22.44
N SER A 314 19.90 20.23 -21.48
CA SER A 314 20.18 21.07 -20.32
C SER A 314 20.49 20.29 -19.03
N VAL A 315 20.31 18.97 -19.03
CA VAL A 315 20.37 18.15 -17.81
C VAL A 315 21.47 17.10 -17.92
N SER A 316 22.63 17.36 -17.31
CA SER A 316 23.58 16.29 -17.02
C SER A 316 22.96 15.38 -15.95
N GLN A 317 22.94 14.07 -16.16
CA GLN A 317 22.43 13.09 -15.18
C GLN A 317 20.89 13.03 -14.96
N PRO A 318 20.07 12.87 -16.02
CA PRO A 318 18.61 12.83 -15.92
C PRO A 318 18.07 11.77 -14.93
N ILE A 319 18.70 10.59 -14.90
CA ILE A 319 18.29 9.48 -14.03
C ILE A 319 18.38 9.84 -12.54
N PHE A 320 19.37 10.65 -12.13
CA PHE A 320 19.51 11.05 -10.73
C PHE A 320 18.34 11.90 -10.25
N TYR A 321 17.84 12.81 -11.09
CA TYR A 321 16.64 13.58 -10.76
C TYR A 321 15.39 12.70 -10.62
N SER A 322 15.26 11.67 -11.46
CA SER A 322 14.18 10.68 -11.32
C SER A 322 14.27 9.90 -10.01
N ILE A 323 15.47 9.49 -9.63
CA ILE A 323 15.71 8.78 -8.35
C ILE A 323 15.41 9.71 -7.17
N ILE A 324 15.82 10.97 -7.22
CA ILE A 324 15.53 11.98 -6.19
C ILE A 324 14.02 12.18 -6.06
N ALA A 325 13.32 12.41 -7.16
CA ALA A 325 11.86 12.57 -7.16
C ALA A 325 11.14 11.33 -6.62
N ALA A 326 11.59 10.12 -7.00
CA ALA A 326 11.06 8.87 -6.46
C ALA A 326 11.24 8.75 -4.95
N TRP A 327 12.44 9.03 -4.43
CA TRP A 327 12.71 8.98 -3.00
C TRP A 327 11.99 10.07 -2.20
N SER A 328 11.85 11.27 -2.76
CA SER A 328 11.03 12.33 -2.18
C SER A 328 9.56 11.90 -2.11
N GLY A 329 9.01 11.29 -3.16
CA GLY A 329 7.65 10.75 -3.15
C GLY A 329 7.46 9.64 -2.12
N GLN A 330 8.41 8.72 -1.99
CA GLN A 330 8.39 7.69 -0.95
C GLN A 330 8.45 8.28 0.46
N THR A 331 9.26 9.34 0.65
CA THR A 331 9.38 10.02 1.93
C THR A 331 8.07 10.71 2.31
N MET A 332 7.42 11.39 1.36
CA MET A 332 6.11 12.01 1.60
C MET A 332 5.04 10.96 1.94
N ASN A 333 5.06 9.80 1.27
CA ASN A 333 4.15 8.70 1.60
C ASN A 333 4.28 8.28 3.06
N ARG A 334 5.51 8.07 3.52
CA ARG A 334 5.79 7.69 4.92
C ARG A 334 5.39 8.80 5.90
N LEU A 335 5.59 10.06 5.53
CA LEU A 335 5.15 11.20 6.38
C LEU A 335 3.62 11.26 6.48
N CYS A 336 2.89 11.02 5.38
CA CYS A 336 1.44 10.98 5.40
C CYS A 336 0.92 9.81 6.24
N GLN A 337 1.52 8.62 6.07
CA GLN A 337 1.19 7.43 6.88
C GLN A 337 1.48 7.66 8.36
N ALA A 338 2.63 8.26 8.70
CA ALA A 338 2.99 8.61 10.07
C ALA A 338 1.95 9.55 10.69
N ARG A 339 1.56 10.61 9.97
CA ARG A 339 0.54 11.58 10.41
C ARG A 339 -0.81 10.92 10.68
N GLU A 340 -1.22 9.98 9.82
CA GLU A 340 -2.50 9.27 9.96
C GLU A 340 -2.49 8.25 11.09
N SER A 341 -1.34 7.62 11.34
CA SER A 341 -1.16 6.70 12.47
C SER A 341 -0.95 7.40 13.82
N GLY A 342 -0.78 8.73 13.84
CA GLY A 342 -0.48 9.50 15.06
C GLY A 342 0.90 9.22 15.68
N LEU A 343 1.78 8.50 14.96
CA LEU A 343 3.05 8.00 15.49
C LEU A 343 4.23 8.55 14.69
N SER A 344 5.35 8.82 15.39
CA SER A 344 6.61 9.16 14.73
C SER A 344 7.09 7.95 13.92
N SER A 345 7.28 8.06 12.61
CA SER A 345 7.83 6.99 11.77
C SER A 345 9.35 7.15 11.64
N PRO A 346 10.16 6.27 12.26
CA PRO A 346 11.61 6.24 12.01
C PRO A 346 11.94 6.08 10.52
N GLN A 347 11.05 5.45 9.76
CA GLN A 347 11.23 5.25 8.32
C GLN A 347 11.14 6.54 7.51
N ALA A 348 10.38 7.53 7.99
CA ALA A 348 10.35 8.87 7.38
C ALA A 348 11.69 9.57 7.56
N PHE A 349 12.30 9.45 8.74
CA PHE A 349 13.65 9.97 9.00
C PHE A 349 14.71 9.27 8.14
N THR A 350 14.64 7.94 7.98
CA THR A 350 15.49 7.21 7.05
C THR A 350 15.32 7.70 5.61
N GLY A 351 14.10 8.02 5.19
CA GLY A 351 13.81 8.59 3.87
C GLY A 351 14.51 9.94 3.65
N LEU A 352 14.49 10.82 4.65
CA LEU A 352 15.20 12.10 4.61
C LEU A 352 16.72 11.94 4.55
N ILE A 353 17.30 10.99 5.32
CA ILE A 353 18.74 10.70 5.25
C ILE A 353 19.12 10.19 3.86
N VAL A 354 18.38 9.21 3.32
CA VAL A 354 18.64 8.67 1.99
C VAL A 354 18.54 9.77 0.93
N LEU A 355 17.53 10.65 1.03
CA LEU A 355 17.40 11.80 0.14
C LEU A 355 18.61 12.73 0.23
N ALA A 356 19.07 13.08 1.45
CA ALA A 356 20.25 13.91 1.64
C ALA A 356 21.51 13.27 1.03
N VAL A 357 21.71 11.96 1.22
CA VAL A 357 22.81 11.21 0.61
C VAL A 357 22.73 11.24 -0.91
N LEU A 358 21.55 11.03 -1.50
CA LEU A 358 21.36 11.07 -2.95
C LEU A 358 21.65 12.45 -3.55
N VAL A 359 21.29 13.52 -2.84
CA VAL A 359 21.64 14.89 -3.25
C VAL A 359 23.15 15.10 -3.24
N VAL A 360 23.83 14.67 -2.18
CA VAL A 360 25.30 14.77 -2.07
C VAL A 360 25.99 13.96 -3.17
N VAL A 361 25.59 12.70 -3.35
CA VAL A 361 26.15 11.83 -4.40
C VAL A 361 25.90 12.43 -5.77
N GLY A 362 24.67 12.85 -6.08
CA GLY A 362 24.33 13.48 -7.36
C GLY A 362 25.22 14.69 -7.65
N TYR A 363 25.43 15.56 -6.65
CA TYR A 363 26.33 16.70 -6.76
C TYR A 363 27.77 16.30 -7.14
N TYR A 364 28.34 15.28 -6.50
CA TYR A 364 29.71 14.83 -6.83
C TYR A 364 29.82 14.16 -8.20
N TYR A 365 28.77 13.50 -8.70
CA TYR A 365 28.76 12.86 -10.03
C TYR A 365 28.32 13.78 -11.17
N SER A 366 27.96 15.04 -10.87
CA SER A 366 27.62 16.07 -11.85
C SER A 366 28.83 16.87 -12.35
N THR A 367 30.06 16.40 -12.08
CA THR A 367 31.31 17.04 -12.52
C THR A 367 31.46 17.07 -14.03
#